data_AF-A0A850B484-F1
#
_entry.id   AF-A0A850B484-F1
#
_cell.length_a   1.000
_cell.length_b   1.000
_cell.length_c   1.000
_cell.angle_alpha   90.00
_cell.angle_beta   90.00
_cell.angle_gamma   90.00
#
_symmetry.space_group_name_H-M   'P 1'
#
loop_
_entity.id
_entity.type
_entity.pdbx_description
1 polymer ?
#
loop_
_entity_poly.entity_id
_entity_poly.type
_entity_poly.pdbx_seq_one_letter_code
_entity_poly.pdbx_strand_id
1 'polypeptide(L)'
;MNRSLRLKSIMNKSAVIFALAGAAACETSDPTPTNPVDGGGGAGGVKCSPDEGVMQMDGVSCEAQPDDYTPRESNSSTDTWPACISDMNEYVPFDMNISSLARVAAFEQIRELLDFGGTRVPTPQDFLDARVIYTQEQGLESRVSRREDEHYPPAPAACRDMPPEEQQMYPDRCVGPVKIRPILNAAFEGGIAGESPVENAARIEASLLWFFYMSIYKEATTAVQVAVDVDSMWAKYTGGEPREKGIGLSAYVKARSQEAHDRIWDGLLAVRCWRDLDNPTGEAMDLALRDRARAQLDRALLRGMALLVRQRMERSECEAAWESVKILGPILDREATARDAANAAILRAELQKASAEDVDVAAATGALDAIFPCP
;
A
#
# COMPACT_ATOMS: atom_id res chain seq x y z
N MET A 1 -56.67 5.40 -21.47
CA MET A 1 -56.94 4.02 -21.92
C MET A 1 -55.63 3.32 -22.20
N ASN A 2 -55.50 2.14 -21.61
CA ASN A 2 -54.36 1.21 -21.58
C ASN A 2 -53.57 1.04 -22.88
N ARG A 3 -52.24 0.91 -22.78
CA ARG A 3 -51.57 -0.41 -22.81
C ARG A 3 -50.07 -0.32 -22.49
N SER A 4 -49.73 -1.00 -21.40
CA SER A 4 -48.40 -1.52 -21.04
C SER A 4 -47.90 -2.52 -22.08
N LEU A 5 -46.59 -2.55 -22.33
CA LEU A 5 -45.86 -3.78 -22.68
C LEU A 5 -44.38 -3.67 -22.29
N ARG A 6 -44.01 -4.59 -21.38
CA ARG A 6 -42.67 -4.89 -20.86
C ARG A 6 -41.74 -5.37 -21.98
N LEU A 7 -40.47 -5.01 -21.92
CA LEU A 7 -39.39 -5.79 -22.53
C LEU A 7 -38.31 -6.12 -21.50
N LYS A 8 -37.96 -7.40 -21.49
CA LYS A 8 -37.21 -8.12 -20.47
C LYS A 8 -35.71 -7.95 -20.66
N SER A 9 -35.02 -7.84 -19.52
CA SER A 9 -33.60 -8.07 -19.33
C SER A 9 -33.17 -9.45 -19.85
N ILE A 10 -32.07 -9.49 -20.62
CA ILE A 10 -31.33 -10.72 -20.93
C ILE A 10 -29.90 -10.51 -20.43
N MET A 11 -29.61 -11.14 -19.29
CA MET A 11 -28.26 -11.36 -18.76
C MET A 11 -27.52 -12.32 -19.69
N ASN A 12 -26.35 -11.92 -20.20
CA ASN A 12 -25.45 -12.80 -20.92
C ASN A 12 -24.33 -13.24 -19.97
N LYS A 13 -24.40 -14.48 -19.49
CA LYS A 13 -23.34 -15.16 -18.73
C LYS A 13 -22.41 -15.85 -19.73
N SER A 14 -21.19 -15.36 -19.88
CA SER A 14 -20.13 -16.08 -20.62
C SER A 14 -19.37 -16.98 -19.64
N ALA A 15 -19.67 -18.27 -19.67
CA ALA A 15 -18.86 -19.32 -19.07
C ALA A 15 -17.86 -19.82 -20.13
N VAL A 16 -16.56 -19.70 -19.86
CA VAL A 16 -15.50 -20.30 -20.68
C VAL A 16 -15.24 -21.71 -20.15
N ILE A 17 -15.55 -22.70 -21.00
CA ILE A 17 -15.23 -24.12 -20.79
C ILE A 17 -13.92 -24.39 -21.54
N PHE A 18 -12.87 -24.80 -20.82
CA PHE A 18 -11.68 -25.39 -21.44
C PHE A 18 -11.78 -26.92 -21.36
N ALA A 19 -11.86 -27.54 -22.54
CA ALA A 19 -11.81 -28.98 -22.71
C ALA A 19 -10.36 -29.44 -22.94
N LEU A 20 -9.94 -30.47 -22.22
CA LEU A 20 -8.72 -31.23 -22.49
C LEU A 20 -9.02 -32.72 -22.33
N ALA A 21 -8.94 -33.45 -23.44
CA ALA A 21 -8.86 -34.91 -23.53
C ALA A 21 -7.78 -35.20 -24.59
N GLY A 22 -6.65 -35.82 -24.25
CA GLY A 22 -6.40 -37.28 -24.14
C GLY A 22 -5.17 -37.55 -25.04
N ALA A 23 -4.29 -38.55 -24.91
CA ALA A 23 -4.09 -39.78 -24.14
C ALA A 23 -2.54 -40.02 -24.13
N ALA A 24 -1.87 -41.00 -23.52
CA ALA A 24 -2.18 -42.40 -23.21
C ALA A 24 -1.16 -42.97 -22.18
N ALA A 25 -1.49 -44.16 -21.67
CA ALA A 25 -0.93 -44.88 -20.52
C ALA A 25 0.44 -45.55 -20.70
N CYS A 26 1.08 -45.89 -19.56
CA CYS A 26 1.52 -47.25 -19.24
C CYS A 26 1.70 -47.43 -17.72
N GLU A 27 1.20 -48.58 -17.22
CA GLU A 27 1.14 -49.03 -15.83
C GLU A 27 2.52 -49.31 -15.22
N THR A 28 2.67 -49.10 -13.92
CA THR A 28 3.37 -50.02 -12.98
C THR A 28 3.10 -49.60 -11.53
N SER A 29 2.46 -50.51 -10.79
CA SER A 29 2.49 -50.65 -9.32
C SER A 29 2.18 -49.42 -8.46
N ASP A 30 0.92 -49.29 -8.04
CA ASP A 30 0.52 -48.38 -6.95
C ASP A 30 1.33 -48.66 -5.67
N PRO A 31 2.11 -47.70 -5.14
CA PRO A 31 2.55 -47.78 -3.77
C PRO A 31 1.36 -47.50 -2.85
N THR A 32 1.17 -48.39 -1.88
CA THR A 32 0.25 -48.26 -0.75
C THR A 32 0.26 -46.83 -0.20
N PRO A 33 -0.89 -46.23 0.18
CA PRO A 33 -0.91 -44.91 0.80
C PRO A 33 -0.14 -44.99 2.11
N THR A 34 1.12 -44.57 2.12
CA THR A 34 1.81 -44.22 3.36
C THR A 34 1.09 -43.00 3.90
N ASN A 35 0.58 -43.12 5.13
CA ASN A 35 0.06 -42.00 5.92
C ASN A 35 0.90 -40.75 5.69
N PRO A 36 0.30 -39.54 5.72
CA PRO A 36 1.07 -38.30 5.65
C PRO A 36 2.17 -38.39 6.71
N VAL A 37 3.41 -38.42 6.25
CA VAL A 37 4.55 -38.18 7.11
C VAL A 37 4.36 -36.73 7.53
N ASP A 38 4.09 -36.51 8.81
CA ASP A 38 4.18 -35.19 9.42
C ASP A 38 5.52 -34.59 8.99
N GLY A 39 5.44 -33.63 8.05
CA GLY A 39 6.57 -32.86 7.59
C GLY A 39 7.19 -32.21 8.82
N GLY A 40 8.47 -32.52 9.02
CA GLY A 40 9.21 -32.21 10.23
C GLY A 40 9.00 -30.78 10.72
N GLY A 41 8.93 -30.65 12.04
CA GLY A 41 8.80 -29.37 12.73
C GLY A 41 9.89 -28.40 12.29
N GLY A 42 9.52 -27.48 11.40
CA GLY A 42 10.16 -26.18 11.28
C GLY A 42 9.89 -25.41 12.57
N ALA A 43 10.88 -24.65 13.04
CA ALA A 43 10.79 -23.82 14.23
C ALA A 43 9.46 -23.06 14.24
N GLY A 44 8.57 -23.46 15.15
CA GLY A 44 7.20 -22.97 15.19
C GLY A 44 7.18 -21.50 15.56
N GLY A 45 6.94 -20.63 14.58
CA GLY A 45 6.62 -19.24 14.85
C GLY A 45 5.39 -19.17 15.77
N VAL A 46 5.46 -18.34 16.80
CA VAL A 46 4.30 -18.10 17.65
C VAL A 46 3.30 -17.28 16.83
N LYS A 47 2.05 -17.74 16.79
CA LYS A 47 0.98 -16.97 16.16
C LYS A 47 0.85 -15.64 16.89
N CYS A 48 1.03 -14.54 16.18
CA CYS A 48 0.72 -13.22 16.69
C CYS A 48 0.17 -12.39 15.53
N SER A 49 -0.92 -11.68 15.78
CA SER A 49 -1.53 -10.79 14.80
C SER A 49 -1.00 -9.37 15.02
N PRO A 50 -0.34 -8.75 14.02
CA PRO A 50 0.18 -7.40 14.17
C PRO A 50 -0.91 -6.34 14.31
N ASP A 51 -2.14 -6.72 13.95
CA ASP A 51 -3.32 -5.86 13.95
C ASP A 51 -4.36 -6.34 14.99
N GLU A 52 -3.96 -7.21 15.94
CA GLU A 52 -4.83 -7.61 17.05
C GLU A 52 -5.19 -6.40 17.92
N GLY A 53 -6.48 -6.21 18.17
CA GLY A 53 -6.96 -5.12 19.00
C GLY A 53 -6.79 -3.74 18.37
N VAL A 54 -6.63 -3.63 17.04
CA VAL A 54 -6.68 -2.35 16.33
C VAL A 54 -7.93 -1.57 16.75
N MET A 55 -7.71 -0.33 17.20
CA MET A 55 -8.76 0.59 17.62
C MET A 55 -8.83 1.76 16.65
N GLN A 56 -10.03 2.33 16.44
CA GLN A 56 -10.13 3.59 15.73
C GLN A 56 -9.61 4.75 16.60
N MET A 57 -8.81 5.61 16.00
CA MET A 57 -8.12 6.74 16.62
C MET A 57 -8.70 8.09 16.20
N ASP A 58 -10.02 8.17 16.04
CA ASP A 58 -10.73 9.36 15.55
C ASP A 58 -11.08 10.39 16.65
N GLY A 59 -10.26 10.45 17.71
CA GLY A 59 -10.53 11.26 18.92
C GLY A 59 -10.19 12.76 18.82
N VAL A 60 -9.65 13.21 17.68
CA VAL A 60 -9.30 14.61 17.41
C VAL A 60 -10.05 15.03 16.16
N SER A 61 -10.72 16.19 16.17
CA SER A 61 -11.29 16.77 14.96
C SER A 61 -10.15 17.09 14.01
N CYS A 62 -10.00 16.30 12.96
CA CYS A 62 -9.07 16.57 11.88
C CYS A 62 -9.62 17.74 11.09
N GLU A 63 -8.95 18.88 11.22
CA GLU A 63 -9.37 20.10 10.55
C GLU A 63 -8.53 20.26 9.29
N ALA A 64 -9.21 20.22 8.15
CA ALA A 64 -8.61 20.52 6.87
C ALA A 64 -7.85 21.86 6.91
N GLN A 65 -6.70 21.95 6.23
CA GLN A 65 -6.04 23.24 6.07
C GLN A 65 -6.96 24.20 5.29
N PRO A 66 -6.83 25.53 5.47
CA PRO A 66 -7.68 26.49 4.79
C PRO A 66 -7.67 26.40 3.27
N ASP A 67 -6.62 25.82 2.70
CA ASP A 67 -6.44 25.58 1.29
C ASP A 67 -6.57 24.08 0.91
N ASP A 68 -7.01 23.20 1.80
CA ASP A 68 -7.31 21.83 1.36
C ASP A 68 -8.59 21.80 0.50
N TYR A 69 -8.63 20.87 -0.43
CA TYR A 69 -9.85 20.52 -1.15
C TYR A 69 -10.76 19.73 -0.20
N THR A 70 -12.00 20.17 0.01
CA THR A 70 -12.94 19.56 0.95
C THR A 70 -14.26 19.17 0.26
N PRO A 71 -14.25 18.19 -0.66
CA PRO A 71 -15.43 17.80 -1.43
C PRO A 71 -16.56 17.23 -0.55
N ARG A 72 -16.22 16.73 0.64
CA ARG A 72 -17.19 16.29 1.66
C ARG A 72 -18.00 17.44 2.27
N GLU A 73 -17.43 18.64 2.27
CA GLU A 73 -18.03 19.83 2.86
C GLU A 73 -18.81 20.59 1.79
N SER A 74 -20.13 20.38 1.77
CA SER A 74 -21.04 21.08 0.85
C SER A 74 -20.59 21.01 -0.62
N ASN A 75 -20.04 19.87 -1.06
CA ASN A 75 -19.52 19.66 -2.42
C ASN A 75 -18.47 20.71 -2.82
N SER A 76 -17.49 20.99 -1.95
CA SER A 76 -16.42 21.98 -2.17
C SER A 76 -16.90 23.44 -2.30
N SER A 77 -18.20 23.72 -2.14
CA SER A 77 -18.74 25.10 -2.29
C SER A 77 -18.23 26.12 -1.27
N THR A 78 -17.53 25.65 -0.22
CA THR A 78 -16.98 26.49 0.86
C THR A 78 -15.46 26.55 0.88
N ASP A 79 -14.77 25.74 0.08
CA ASP A 79 -13.31 25.83 -0.06
C ASP A 79 -12.93 26.83 -1.17
N THR A 80 -11.63 26.91 -1.48
CA THR A 80 -11.12 27.87 -2.47
C THR A 80 -10.86 27.26 -3.85
N TRP A 81 -11.27 26.02 -4.10
CA TRP A 81 -11.04 25.34 -5.37
C TRP A 81 -12.10 25.72 -6.41
N PRO A 82 -11.71 25.85 -7.69
CA PRO A 82 -12.69 25.94 -8.76
C PRO A 82 -13.51 24.64 -8.87
N ALA A 83 -14.77 24.77 -9.26
CA ALA A 83 -15.65 23.62 -9.44
C ALA A 83 -15.10 22.64 -10.49
N CYS A 84 -15.09 21.35 -10.17
CA CYS A 84 -14.51 20.30 -11.02
C CYS A 84 -15.30 18.98 -10.92
N ILE A 85 -14.90 17.98 -11.70
CA ILE A 85 -15.58 16.67 -11.72
C ILE A 85 -15.64 15.97 -10.34
N SER A 86 -14.73 16.30 -9.44
CA SER A 86 -14.62 15.66 -8.12
C SER A 86 -15.50 16.29 -7.05
N ASP A 87 -16.24 17.37 -7.35
CA ASP A 87 -17.11 18.07 -6.37
C ASP A 87 -18.25 17.18 -5.87
N MET A 88 -18.65 16.17 -6.66
CA MET A 88 -19.66 15.18 -6.26
C MET A 88 -19.12 14.17 -5.24
N ASN A 89 -17.88 14.33 -4.78
CA ASN A 89 -17.24 13.48 -3.78
C ASN A 89 -17.17 12.00 -4.21
N GLU A 90 -17.09 11.76 -5.52
CA GLU A 90 -16.88 10.46 -6.15
C GLU A 90 -15.65 10.49 -7.05
N TYR A 91 -14.90 9.39 -7.10
CA TYR A 91 -13.76 9.28 -8.01
C TYR A 91 -14.24 8.87 -9.41
N VAL A 92 -13.94 9.69 -10.41
CA VAL A 92 -14.27 9.42 -11.82
C VAL A 92 -12.98 9.17 -12.61
N PRO A 93 -12.75 7.93 -13.10
CA PRO A 93 -11.51 7.58 -13.77
C PRO A 93 -11.38 8.24 -15.15
N PHE A 94 -10.14 8.47 -15.58
CA PHE A 94 -9.83 8.86 -16.97
C PHE A 94 -9.91 7.65 -17.92
N ASP A 95 -9.39 6.50 -17.50
CA ASP A 95 -9.42 5.24 -18.24
C ASP A 95 -10.04 4.13 -17.38
N MET A 96 -10.86 3.29 -18.00
CA MET A 96 -11.42 2.11 -17.34
C MET A 96 -10.40 0.98 -17.20
N ASN A 97 -9.30 0.99 -17.97
CA ASN A 97 -8.28 -0.04 -18.00
C ASN A 97 -7.11 0.28 -17.06
N ILE A 98 -7.36 0.25 -15.75
CA ILE A 98 -6.39 0.68 -14.74
C ILE A 98 -5.52 -0.51 -14.32
N SER A 99 -4.32 -0.65 -14.92
CA SER A 99 -3.42 -1.79 -14.64
C SER A 99 -3.00 -1.93 -13.17
N SER A 100 -3.07 -0.86 -12.38
CA SER A 100 -2.71 -0.87 -10.96
C SER A 100 -3.71 -1.63 -10.08
N LEU A 101 -4.94 -1.86 -10.55
CA LEU A 101 -5.92 -2.72 -9.87
C LEU A 101 -5.39 -4.15 -9.68
N ALA A 102 -4.77 -4.71 -10.72
CA ALA A 102 -4.19 -6.05 -10.66
C ALA A 102 -3.07 -6.17 -9.61
N ARG A 103 -2.35 -5.07 -9.32
CA ARG A 103 -1.26 -5.06 -8.34
C ARG A 103 -1.79 -5.09 -6.91
N VAL A 104 -2.88 -4.37 -6.63
CA VAL A 104 -3.55 -4.45 -5.34
C VAL A 104 -4.24 -5.80 -5.16
N ALA A 105 -4.85 -6.35 -6.23
CA ALA A 105 -5.39 -7.71 -6.19
C ALA A 105 -4.31 -8.78 -5.94
N ALA A 106 -3.10 -8.61 -6.49
CA ALA A 106 -1.96 -9.48 -6.19
C ALA A 106 -1.51 -9.35 -4.73
N PHE A 107 -1.49 -8.13 -4.17
CA PHE A 107 -1.22 -7.92 -2.75
C PHE A 107 -2.24 -8.63 -1.85
N GLU A 108 -3.53 -8.56 -2.17
CA GLU A 108 -4.57 -9.26 -1.40
C GLU A 108 -4.46 -10.79 -1.49
N GLN A 109 -4.08 -11.34 -2.65
CA GLN A 109 -3.83 -12.78 -2.76
C GLN A 109 -2.60 -13.21 -1.96
N ILE A 110 -1.52 -12.43 -1.99
CA ILE A 110 -0.32 -12.66 -1.16
C ILE A 110 -0.69 -12.57 0.32
N ARG A 111 -1.53 -11.60 0.70
CA ARG A 111 -2.05 -11.44 2.07
C ARG A 111 -2.76 -12.69 2.57
N GLU A 112 -3.60 -13.32 1.74
CA GLU A 112 -4.32 -14.54 2.10
C GLU A 112 -3.38 -15.74 2.27
N LEU A 113 -2.42 -15.91 1.34
CA LEU A 113 -1.44 -16.99 1.37
C LEU A 113 -0.45 -16.86 2.53
N LEU A 114 0.02 -15.65 2.82
CA LEU A 114 0.99 -15.41 3.89
C LEU A 114 0.35 -15.03 5.20
N ASP A 115 -0.99 -15.07 5.27
CA ASP A 115 -1.81 -14.69 6.41
C ASP A 115 -1.26 -13.50 7.19
N PHE A 116 -1.24 -12.33 6.55
CA PHE A 116 -0.79 -11.10 7.22
C PHE A 116 -1.62 -10.76 8.47
N GLY A 117 -2.79 -11.40 8.64
CA GLY A 117 -3.61 -11.32 9.84
C GLY A 117 -3.06 -12.11 11.04
N GLY A 118 -2.06 -12.98 10.87
CA GLY A 118 -1.41 -13.71 11.96
C GLY A 118 -2.27 -14.77 12.67
N THR A 119 -3.30 -15.29 12.01
CA THR A 119 -4.19 -16.35 12.51
C THR A 119 -3.59 -17.76 12.36
N ARG A 120 -2.64 -17.92 11.45
CA ARG A 120 -1.86 -19.12 11.17
C ARG A 120 -0.41 -18.76 10.84
N VAL A 121 0.46 -19.75 10.99
CA VAL A 121 1.85 -19.67 10.52
C VAL A 121 1.87 -20.10 9.05
N PRO A 122 2.37 -19.28 8.12
CA PRO A 122 2.49 -19.68 6.72
C PRO A 122 3.49 -20.81 6.54
N THR A 123 3.19 -21.72 5.62
CA THR A 123 4.04 -22.84 5.24
C THR A 123 5.05 -22.41 4.16
N PRO A 124 6.16 -23.16 3.98
CA PRO A 124 7.07 -22.95 2.85
C PRO A 124 6.38 -22.91 1.48
N GLN A 125 5.32 -23.71 1.29
CA GLN A 125 4.54 -23.73 0.06
C GLN A 125 3.76 -22.42 -0.14
N ASP A 126 3.20 -21.85 0.93
CA ASP A 126 2.52 -20.56 0.86
C ASP A 126 3.46 -19.45 0.36
N PHE A 127 4.73 -19.48 0.78
CA PHE A 127 5.75 -18.54 0.27
C PHE A 127 6.12 -18.78 -1.19
N LEU A 128 6.20 -20.04 -1.63
CA LEU A 128 6.41 -20.35 -3.05
C LEU A 128 5.26 -19.80 -3.90
N ASP A 129 4.01 -20.04 -3.49
CA ASP A 129 2.82 -19.61 -4.23
C ASP A 129 2.69 -18.08 -4.23
N ALA A 130 2.97 -17.43 -3.09
CA ALA A 130 3.01 -15.98 -2.98
C ALA A 130 4.12 -15.37 -3.87
N ARG A 131 5.29 -16.02 -3.97
CA ARG A 131 6.38 -15.58 -4.85
C ARG A 131 5.98 -15.66 -6.33
N VAL A 132 5.23 -16.70 -6.73
CA VAL A 132 4.69 -16.80 -8.10
C VAL A 132 3.78 -15.61 -8.41
N ILE A 133 2.88 -15.23 -7.50
CA ILE A 133 2.02 -14.05 -7.67
C ILE A 133 2.85 -12.76 -7.74
N TYR A 134 3.83 -12.60 -6.85
CA TYR A 134 4.71 -11.42 -6.82
C TYR A 134 5.50 -11.23 -8.13
N THR A 135 5.95 -12.33 -8.72
CA THR A 135 6.81 -12.36 -9.93
C THR A 135 6.05 -12.46 -11.26
N GLN A 136 4.72 -12.37 -11.24
CA GLN A 136 3.94 -12.31 -12.48
C GLN A 136 4.45 -11.21 -13.41
N GLU A 137 4.40 -11.47 -14.71
CA GLU A 137 4.86 -10.54 -15.73
C GLU A 137 4.13 -9.18 -15.60
N GLN A 138 4.88 -8.08 -15.59
CA GLN A 138 4.36 -6.71 -15.35
C GLN A 138 3.63 -6.50 -14.00
N GLY A 139 3.78 -7.45 -13.07
CA GLY A 139 3.19 -7.48 -11.74
C GLY A 139 3.90 -6.59 -10.71
N LEU A 140 3.92 -7.04 -9.46
CA LEU A 140 4.49 -6.30 -8.33
C LEU A 140 6.02 -6.19 -8.44
N GLU A 141 6.73 -7.31 -8.62
CA GLU A 141 8.20 -7.34 -8.70
C GLU A 141 8.72 -6.35 -9.74
N SER A 142 8.13 -6.40 -10.94
CA SER A 142 8.54 -5.54 -12.06
C SER A 142 8.48 -4.07 -11.67
N ARG A 143 7.46 -3.65 -10.90
CA ARG A 143 7.33 -2.26 -10.46
C ARG A 143 8.22 -1.94 -9.27
N VAL A 144 8.40 -2.86 -8.33
CA VAL A 144 9.30 -2.69 -7.17
C VAL A 144 10.73 -2.50 -7.67
N SER A 145 11.20 -3.31 -8.62
CA SER A 145 12.59 -3.29 -9.10
C SER A 145 13.00 -1.99 -9.81
N ARG A 146 12.06 -1.12 -10.13
CA ARG A 146 12.29 0.20 -10.74
C ARG A 146 11.66 1.37 -9.98
N ARG A 147 11.13 1.14 -8.78
CA ARG A 147 10.39 2.18 -8.07
C ARG A 147 11.34 3.24 -7.53
N GLU A 148 11.01 4.49 -7.84
CA GLU A 148 11.65 5.68 -7.31
C GLU A 148 10.77 6.36 -6.28
N ASP A 149 11.40 6.98 -5.29
CA ASP A 149 10.73 7.85 -4.33
C ASP A 149 10.91 9.33 -4.71
N GLU A 150 9.82 9.98 -5.16
CA GLU A 150 9.82 11.37 -5.61
C GLU A 150 9.94 12.39 -4.48
N HIS A 151 9.92 11.92 -3.23
CA HIS A 151 10.22 12.76 -2.07
C HIS A 151 11.69 13.18 -1.98
N TYR A 152 12.57 12.46 -2.67
CA TYR A 152 14.01 12.73 -2.69
C TYR A 152 14.44 13.35 -4.03
N PRO A 153 15.54 14.13 -4.03
CA PRO A 153 16.08 14.71 -5.25
C PRO A 153 16.26 13.67 -6.36
N PRO A 154 16.04 14.06 -7.63
CA PRO A 154 16.19 13.15 -8.75
C PRO A 154 17.63 12.66 -8.86
N ALA A 155 17.78 11.39 -9.22
CA ALA A 155 19.06 10.83 -9.63
C ALA A 155 19.45 11.32 -11.05
N PRO A 156 20.72 11.18 -11.48
CA PRO A 156 21.17 11.63 -12.80
C PRO A 156 20.44 10.97 -13.98
N ALA A 157 19.90 9.78 -13.77
CA ALA A 157 19.04 9.06 -14.70
C ALA A 157 17.95 8.30 -13.92
N ALA A 158 16.94 7.79 -14.62
CA ALA A 158 15.93 6.94 -14.00
C ALA A 158 16.59 5.69 -13.40
N CYS A 159 16.16 5.27 -12.20
CA CYS A 159 16.85 4.23 -11.45
C CYS A 159 16.93 2.89 -12.21
N ARG A 160 15.94 2.58 -13.04
CA ARG A 160 15.94 1.36 -13.87
C ARG A 160 17.02 1.36 -14.97
N ASP A 161 17.44 2.56 -15.39
CA ASP A 161 18.38 2.78 -16.49
C ASP A 161 19.82 2.95 -15.96
N MET A 162 19.99 2.99 -14.63
CA MET A 162 21.28 3.03 -13.94
C MET A 162 21.76 1.62 -13.58
N PRO A 163 23.08 1.34 -13.62
CA PRO A 163 23.62 0.09 -13.10
C PRO A 163 23.52 0.02 -11.56
N PRO A 164 23.55 -1.19 -10.96
CA PRO A 164 23.33 -1.37 -9.53
C PRO A 164 24.25 -0.55 -8.61
N GLU A 165 25.52 -0.39 -8.98
CA GLU A 165 26.49 0.41 -8.24
C GLU A 165 26.14 1.90 -8.21
N GLU A 166 25.55 2.42 -9.29
CA GLU A 166 25.11 3.82 -9.35
C GLU A 166 23.78 4.00 -8.60
N GLN A 167 22.86 3.03 -8.69
CA GLN A 167 21.64 3.03 -7.88
C GLN A 167 21.94 3.14 -6.38
N GLN A 168 22.99 2.46 -5.89
CA GLN A 168 23.42 2.52 -4.50
C GLN A 168 23.94 3.90 -4.06
N MET A 169 24.34 4.77 -4.99
CA MET A 169 24.71 6.16 -4.68
C MET A 169 23.49 7.04 -4.38
N TYR A 170 22.29 6.57 -4.75
CA TYR A 170 21.01 7.27 -4.55
C TYR A 170 20.00 6.36 -3.83
N PRO A 171 20.32 5.83 -2.63
CA PRO A 171 19.54 4.76 -2.02
C PRO A 171 18.12 5.16 -1.63
N ASP A 172 17.90 6.42 -1.28
CA ASP A 172 16.58 6.95 -0.94
C ASP A 172 15.73 7.23 -2.17
N ARG A 173 16.35 7.71 -3.26
CA ARG A 173 15.67 7.93 -4.54
C ARG A 173 15.37 6.60 -5.24
N CYS A 174 16.35 5.70 -5.33
CA CYS A 174 16.23 4.37 -5.93
C CYS A 174 15.74 3.31 -4.93
N VAL A 175 14.77 3.69 -4.10
CA VAL A 175 14.30 2.91 -2.96
C VAL A 175 13.83 1.50 -3.31
N GLY A 176 13.18 1.33 -4.47
CA GLY A 176 12.67 0.05 -4.93
C GLY A 176 13.77 -0.99 -5.13
N PRO A 177 14.73 -0.77 -6.04
CA PRO A 177 15.82 -1.70 -6.27
C PRO A 177 16.84 -1.79 -5.13
N VAL A 178 17.05 -0.71 -4.36
CA VAL A 178 18.14 -0.64 -3.36
C VAL A 178 17.68 -1.07 -1.96
N LYS A 179 16.43 -0.81 -1.57
CA LYS A 179 15.94 -1.08 -0.21
C LYS A 179 14.82 -2.14 -0.19
N ILE A 180 13.74 -1.92 -0.94
CA ILE A 180 12.55 -2.78 -0.86
C ILE A 180 12.81 -4.17 -1.44
N ARG A 181 13.36 -4.24 -2.65
CA ARG A 181 13.57 -5.52 -3.36
C ARG A 181 14.50 -6.47 -2.58
N PRO A 182 15.63 -6.03 -2.00
CA PRO A 182 16.44 -6.90 -1.14
C PRO A 182 15.67 -7.50 0.04
N ILE A 183 14.83 -6.70 0.73
CA ILE A 183 14.01 -7.19 1.85
C ILE A 183 13.03 -8.26 1.36
N LEU A 184 12.31 -8.00 0.27
CA LEU A 184 11.36 -8.95 -0.30
C LEU A 184 12.04 -10.25 -0.73
N ASN A 185 13.16 -10.17 -1.44
CA ASN A 185 13.86 -11.37 -1.91
C ASN A 185 14.35 -12.22 -0.74
N ALA A 186 14.98 -11.60 0.26
CA ALA A 186 15.45 -12.30 1.45
C ALA A 186 14.28 -12.92 2.24
N ALA A 187 13.17 -12.21 2.38
CA ALA A 187 12.00 -12.71 3.10
C ALA A 187 11.30 -13.87 2.36
N PHE A 188 11.17 -13.80 1.04
CA PHE A 188 10.67 -14.93 0.25
C PHE A 188 11.62 -16.14 0.35
N GLU A 189 12.93 -15.94 0.24
CA GLU A 189 13.92 -17.01 0.32
C GLU A 189 13.90 -17.70 1.70
N GLY A 190 13.92 -16.92 2.78
CA GLY A 190 13.82 -17.44 4.15
C GLY A 190 12.49 -18.16 4.41
N GLY A 191 11.36 -17.58 3.97
CA GLY A 191 10.05 -18.20 4.10
C GLY A 191 9.93 -19.54 3.35
N ILE A 192 10.49 -19.63 2.13
CA ILE A 192 10.57 -20.88 1.35
C ILE A 192 11.47 -21.91 2.04
N ALA A 193 12.52 -21.46 2.73
CA ALA A 193 13.38 -22.34 3.53
C ALA A 193 12.73 -22.79 4.85
N GLY A 194 11.57 -22.23 5.23
CA GLY A 194 10.90 -22.49 6.50
C GLY A 194 11.53 -21.75 7.68
N GLU A 195 12.34 -20.73 7.42
CA GLU A 195 12.99 -19.89 8.42
C GLU A 195 12.05 -18.74 8.81
N SER A 196 11.89 -18.49 10.12
CA SER A 196 11.07 -17.42 10.70
C SER A 196 9.84 -17.01 9.86
N PRO A 197 8.91 -17.94 9.56
CA PRO A 197 7.83 -17.69 8.60
C PRO A 197 6.94 -16.51 8.99
N VAL A 198 6.72 -16.27 10.28
CA VAL A 198 5.92 -15.12 10.75
C VAL A 198 6.63 -13.80 10.48
N GLU A 199 7.94 -13.69 10.80
CA GLU A 199 8.74 -12.50 10.51
C GLU A 199 8.82 -12.24 9.00
N ASN A 200 9.07 -13.28 8.20
CA ASN A 200 9.22 -13.14 6.76
C ASN A 200 7.92 -12.71 6.08
N ALA A 201 6.76 -13.20 6.54
CA ALA A 201 5.46 -12.70 6.09
C ALA A 201 5.28 -11.21 6.42
N ALA A 202 5.63 -10.79 7.64
CA ALA A 202 5.56 -9.38 8.05
C ALA A 202 6.51 -8.48 7.24
N ARG A 203 7.72 -8.95 6.94
CA ARG A 203 8.68 -8.23 6.09
C ARG A 203 8.14 -8.01 4.68
N ILE A 204 7.45 -9.01 4.12
CA ILE A 204 6.81 -8.91 2.80
C ILE A 204 5.64 -7.91 2.85
N GLU A 205 4.75 -8.04 3.83
CA GLU A 205 3.63 -7.11 4.03
C GLU A 205 4.11 -5.67 4.13
N ALA A 206 5.02 -5.39 5.07
CA ALA A 206 5.54 -4.06 5.33
C ALA A 206 6.25 -3.46 4.11
N SER A 207 7.04 -4.26 3.39
CA SER A 207 7.72 -3.83 2.17
C SER A 207 6.74 -3.49 1.04
N LEU A 208 5.66 -4.24 0.88
CA LEU A 208 4.63 -3.95 -0.11
C LEU A 208 3.78 -2.73 0.27
N LEU A 209 3.45 -2.55 1.55
CA LEU A 209 2.79 -1.34 2.06
C LEU A 209 3.66 -0.09 1.82
N TRP A 210 4.96 -0.18 2.07
CA TRP A 210 5.91 0.88 1.72
C TRP A 210 5.90 1.18 0.22
N PHE A 211 5.97 0.15 -0.62
CA PHE A 211 5.87 0.29 -2.08
C PHE A 211 4.57 0.98 -2.52
N PHE A 212 3.42 0.66 -1.93
CA PHE A 212 2.16 1.31 -2.28
C PHE A 212 2.13 2.77 -1.83
N TYR A 213 2.54 3.08 -0.60
CA TYR A 213 2.63 4.45 -0.09
C TYR A 213 3.41 5.37 -1.04
N MET A 214 4.68 5.03 -1.33
CA MET A 214 5.51 5.85 -2.23
C MET A 214 4.96 5.88 -3.65
N SER A 215 4.33 4.78 -4.08
CA SER A 215 3.80 4.68 -5.43
C SER A 215 2.66 5.66 -5.64
N ILE A 216 1.78 5.84 -4.66
CA ILE A 216 0.68 6.81 -4.75
C ILE A 216 1.24 8.21 -5.02
N TYR A 217 2.25 8.64 -4.25
CA TYR A 217 2.90 9.93 -4.47
C TYR A 217 3.66 10.02 -5.81
N LYS A 218 4.36 8.96 -6.21
CA LYS A 218 5.05 8.89 -7.52
C LYS A 218 4.07 9.07 -8.67
N GLU A 219 2.94 8.38 -8.66
CA GLU A 219 1.92 8.52 -9.70
C GLU A 219 1.26 9.91 -9.67
N ALA A 220 1.00 10.50 -8.49
CA ALA A 220 0.54 11.88 -8.38
C ALA A 220 1.55 12.91 -8.96
N THR A 221 2.83 12.56 -8.94
CA THR A 221 3.91 13.39 -9.50
C THR A 221 4.01 13.24 -11.01
N THR A 222 4.02 12.00 -11.53
CA THR A 222 4.07 11.73 -12.97
C THR A 222 2.76 12.02 -13.67
N ALA A 223 1.68 12.16 -12.91
CA ALA A 223 0.40 12.64 -13.38
C ALA A 223 0.56 13.87 -14.25
N VAL A 224 1.52 14.78 -14.02
CA VAL A 224 1.81 15.98 -14.84
C VAL A 224 2.01 15.70 -16.33
N GLN A 225 2.56 14.55 -16.68
CA GLN A 225 2.81 14.17 -18.07
C GLN A 225 1.82 13.10 -18.55
N VAL A 226 1.32 12.28 -17.63
CA VAL A 226 0.51 11.10 -17.94
C VAL A 226 -0.77 11.13 -17.11
N ALA A 227 -1.87 11.60 -17.69
CA ALA A 227 -3.14 11.77 -16.97
C ALA A 227 -3.65 10.46 -16.32
N VAL A 228 -3.44 9.31 -16.96
CA VAL A 228 -3.85 7.99 -16.44
C VAL A 228 -3.07 7.57 -15.17
N ASP A 229 -1.98 8.26 -14.82
CA ASP A 229 -1.30 8.01 -13.55
C ASP A 229 -2.15 8.49 -12.36
N VAL A 230 -3.11 9.42 -12.56
CA VAL A 230 -4.10 9.77 -11.53
C VAL A 230 -4.95 8.55 -11.16
N ASP A 231 -5.38 7.77 -12.15
CA ASP A 231 -6.14 6.53 -11.91
C ASP A 231 -5.27 5.45 -11.24
N SER A 232 -3.99 5.39 -11.64
CA SER A 232 -3.00 4.50 -11.03
C SER A 232 -2.76 4.84 -9.56
N MET A 233 -2.70 6.12 -9.20
CA MET A 233 -2.60 6.62 -7.82
C MET A 233 -3.82 6.19 -6.99
N TRP A 234 -5.04 6.48 -7.45
CA TRP A 234 -6.29 6.09 -6.79
C TRP A 234 -6.36 4.57 -6.60
N ALA A 235 -6.14 3.81 -7.67
CA ALA A 235 -6.21 2.35 -7.63
C ALA A 235 -5.20 1.74 -6.66
N LYS A 236 -3.99 2.31 -6.49
CA LYS A 236 -3.00 1.78 -5.54
C LYS A 236 -3.36 2.02 -4.09
N TYR A 237 -4.12 3.08 -3.79
CA TYR A 237 -4.61 3.30 -2.44
C TYR A 237 -5.84 2.44 -2.15
N THR A 238 -6.86 2.50 -3.01
CA THR A 238 -8.21 1.96 -2.75
C THR A 238 -8.41 0.54 -3.25
N GLY A 239 -7.57 0.07 -4.18
CA GLY A 239 -7.82 -1.14 -4.97
C GLY A 239 -8.93 -0.99 -6.00
N GLY A 240 -9.32 0.25 -6.33
CA GLY A 240 -10.42 0.54 -7.24
C GLY A 240 -11.80 0.59 -6.57
N GLU A 241 -11.83 0.46 -5.25
CA GLU A 241 -13.06 0.49 -4.48
C GLU A 241 -13.53 1.94 -4.21
N PRO A 242 -14.85 2.13 -3.99
CA PRO A 242 -15.37 3.41 -3.49
C PRO A 242 -14.88 3.66 -2.05
N ARG A 243 -14.98 4.92 -1.60
CA ARG A 243 -14.55 5.39 -0.28
C ARG A 243 -15.09 4.55 0.89
N GLU A 244 -16.36 4.15 0.80
CA GLU A 244 -17.01 3.38 1.87
C GLU A 244 -16.46 1.96 1.97
N LYS A 245 -15.63 1.53 1.01
CA LYS A 245 -14.91 0.25 1.00
C LYS A 245 -13.40 0.51 1.06
N GLY A 246 -12.62 -0.26 0.33
CA GLY A 246 -11.16 -0.20 0.32
C GLY A 246 -10.52 -1.54 0.61
N ILE A 247 -9.55 -1.90 -0.22
CA ILE A 247 -8.61 -3.02 -0.01
C ILE A 247 -7.18 -2.48 -0.06
N GLY A 248 -6.18 -3.31 0.19
CA GLY A 248 -4.79 -2.89 0.22
C GLY A 248 -4.55 -1.85 1.31
N LEU A 249 -3.73 -0.84 1.01
CA LEU A 249 -3.35 0.21 1.96
C LEU A 249 -4.56 0.95 2.56
N SER A 250 -5.62 1.21 1.78
CA SER A 250 -6.82 1.88 2.29
C SER A 250 -7.48 1.11 3.44
N ALA A 251 -7.51 -0.22 3.41
CA ALA A 251 -8.06 -1.03 4.48
C ALA A 251 -7.26 -0.88 5.78
N TYR A 252 -5.92 -0.83 5.68
CA TYR A 252 -5.05 -0.62 6.86
C TYR A 252 -5.28 0.74 7.50
N VAL A 253 -5.40 1.80 6.71
CA VAL A 253 -5.62 3.15 7.24
C VAL A 253 -7.01 3.27 7.85
N LYS A 254 -8.04 2.83 7.12
CA LYS A 254 -9.44 2.94 7.54
C LYS A 254 -9.76 2.17 8.83
N ALA A 255 -9.13 1.00 9.02
CA ALA A 255 -9.25 0.24 10.26
C ALA A 255 -8.78 1.04 11.49
N ARG A 256 -7.86 2.00 11.29
CA ARG A 256 -7.20 2.77 12.36
C ARG A 256 -7.76 4.16 12.52
N SER A 257 -8.24 4.77 11.43
CA SER A 257 -8.88 6.07 11.47
C SER A 257 -9.73 6.23 10.21
N GLN A 258 -11.04 6.37 10.40
CA GLN A 258 -11.93 6.69 9.29
C GLN A 258 -11.60 8.09 8.74
N GLU A 259 -11.25 9.03 9.62
CA GLU A 259 -10.97 10.40 9.20
C GLU A 259 -9.66 10.48 8.42
N ALA A 260 -8.58 9.80 8.82
CA ALA A 260 -7.35 9.76 8.01
C ALA A 260 -7.59 9.13 6.63
N HIS A 261 -8.45 8.10 6.55
CA HIS A 261 -8.86 7.52 5.27
C HIS A 261 -9.62 8.54 4.41
N ASP A 262 -10.57 9.26 5.01
CA ASP A 262 -11.34 10.28 4.30
C ASP A 262 -10.47 11.45 3.84
N ARG A 263 -9.48 11.89 4.63
CA ARG A 263 -8.51 12.93 4.21
C ARG A 263 -7.62 12.46 3.07
N ILE A 264 -7.23 11.18 3.04
CA ILE A 264 -6.52 10.62 1.87
C ILE A 264 -7.44 10.61 0.66
N TRP A 265 -8.71 10.22 0.82
CA TRP A 265 -9.70 10.27 -0.26
C TRP A 265 -9.88 11.69 -0.80
N ASP A 266 -10.02 12.69 0.07
CA ASP A 266 -10.07 14.11 -0.30
C ASP A 266 -8.82 14.51 -1.11
N GLY A 267 -7.62 14.08 -0.69
CA GLY A 267 -6.38 14.31 -1.42
C GLY A 267 -6.31 13.62 -2.79
N LEU A 268 -6.85 12.41 -2.93
CA LEU A 268 -6.95 11.73 -4.22
C LEU A 268 -7.89 12.49 -5.17
N LEU A 269 -9.01 12.99 -4.65
CA LEU A 269 -9.94 13.82 -5.39
C LEU A 269 -9.34 15.18 -5.73
N ALA A 270 -8.51 15.79 -4.86
CA ALA A 270 -7.80 17.03 -5.15
C ALA A 270 -6.88 16.89 -6.37
N VAL A 271 -6.13 15.78 -6.47
CA VAL A 271 -5.26 15.50 -7.62
C VAL A 271 -6.10 15.27 -8.89
N ARG A 272 -7.23 14.57 -8.79
CA ARG A 272 -8.15 14.37 -9.92
C ARG A 272 -8.79 15.67 -10.38
N CYS A 273 -9.19 16.52 -9.44
CA CYS A 273 -9.78 17.84 -9.65
C CYS A 273 -8.79 18.77 -10.36
N TRP A 274 -7.57 18.89 -9.82
CA TRP A 274 -6.49 19.63 -10.46
C TRP A 274 -6.30 19.19 -11.92
N ARG A 275 -6.23 17.87 -12.15
CA ARG A 275 -6.04 17.38 -13.52
C ARG A 275 -7.20 17.65 -14.46
N ASP A 276 -8.41 17.67 -13.93
CA ASP A 276 -9.62 18.04 -14.67
C ASP A 276 -9.56 19.49 -15.15
N LEU A 277 -9.20 20.38 -14.22
CA LEU A 277 -9.20 21.83 -14.42
C LEU A 277 -8.10 22.29 -15.37
N ASP A 278 -6.93 21.66 -15.30
CA ASP A 278 -5.74 22.10 -16.02
C ASP A 278 -5.67 21.54 -17.45
N ASN A 279 -5.50 20.22 -17.60
CA ASN A 279 -5.45 19.58 -18.92
C ASN A 279 -5.71 18.07 -18.84
N PRO A 280 -6.96 17.60 -19.02
CA PRO A 280 -7.32 16.20 -18.80
C PRO A 280 -6.75 15.22 -19.84
N THR A 281 -6.25 15.71 -20.98
CA THR A 281 -5.78 14.84 -22.08
C THR A 281 -4.31 15.05 -22.45
N GLY A 282 -3.64 16.04 -21.85
CA GLY A 282 -2.26 16.38 -22.15
C GLY A 282 -1.42 16.72 -20.93
N GLU A 283 -0.28 17.33 -21.20
CA GLU A 283 0.63 17.83 -20.16
C GLU A 283 -0.05 18.97 -19.37
N ALA A 284 0.00 18.84 -18.04
CA ALA A 284 -0.52 19.83 -17.11
C ALA A 284 0.49 20.96 -16.89
N MET A 285 -0.01 22.20 -16.78
CA MET A 285 0.80 23.41 -16.69
C MET A 285 0.55 24.20 -15.40
N ASP A 286 -0.57 24.00 -14.71
CA ASP A 286 -0.86 24.58 -13.41
C ASP A 286 -0.15 23.81 -12.29
N LEU A 287 1.15 24.09 -12.17
CA LEU A 287 2.00 23.43 -11.18
C LEU A 287 1.71 23.92 -9.75
N ALA A 288 1.09 25.08 -9.57
CA ALA A 288 0.75 25.60 -8.26
C ALA A 288 -0.42 24.82 -7.65
N LEU A 289 -1.51 24.64 -8.42
CA LEU A 289 -2.65 23.83 -7.98
C LEU A 289 -2.27 22.35 -7.84
N ARG A 290 -1.39 21.85 -8.72
CA ARG A 290 -0.77 20.52 -8.56
C ARG A 290 -0.10 20.36 -7.21
N ASP A 291 0.79 21.28 -6.85
CA ASP A 291 1.62 21.14 -5.65
C ASP A 291 0.78 21.24 -4.38
N ARG A 292 -0.27 22.06 -4.41
CA ARG A 292 -1.33 22.08 -3.39
C ARG A 292 -2.03 20.71 -3.26
N ALA A 293 -2.50 20.14 -4.37
CA ALA A 293 -3.15 18.81 -4.38
C ALA A 293 -2.24 17.71 -3.82
N ARG A 294 -0.98 17.68 -4.27
CA ARG A 294 0.02 16.68 -3.87
C ARG A 294 0.40 16.84 -2.40
N ALA A 295 0.52 18.07 -1.91
CA ALA A 295 0.82 18.33 -0.50
C ALA A 295 -0.31 17.84 0.41
N GLN A 296 -1.58 18.10 0.06
CA GLN A 296 -2.72 17.55 0.79
C GLN A 296 -2.69 16.02 0.84
N LEU A 297 -2.50 15.38 -0.32
CA LEU A 297 -2.42 13.92 -0.41
C LEU A 297 -1.26 13.33 0.40
N ASP A 298 -0.05 13.89 0.29
CA ASP A 298 1.12 13.37 1.02
C ASP A 298 0.94 13.51 2.53
N ARG A 299 0.46 14.67 3.03
CA ARG A 299 0.17 14.86 4.45
C ARG A 299 -0.79 13.80 5.00
N ALA A 300 -1.87 13.53 4.25
CA ALA A 300 -2.87 12.54 4.66
C ALA A 300 -2.31 11.11 4.62
N LEU A 301 -1.53 10.76 3.58
CA LEU A 301 -0.87 9.45 3.49
C LEU A 301 0.12 9.24 4.64
N LEU A 302 0.94 10.26 4.95
CA LEU A 302 1.88 10.23 6.06
C LEU A 302 1.18 10.01 7.41
N ARG A 303 0.02 10.65 7.65
CA ARG A 303 -0.79 10.36 8.84
C ARG A 303 -1.27 8.91 8.86
N GLY A 304 -1.77 8.39 7.74
CA GLY A 304 -2.18 6.99 7.63
C GLY A 304 -1.05 6.00 7.94
N MET A 305 0.15 6.25 7.41
CA MET A 305 1.35 5.45 7.71
C MET A 305 1.80 5.59 9.16
N ALA A 306 1.75 6.80 9.73
CA ALA A 306 2.08 7.05 11.13
C ALA A 306 1.14 6.29 12.07
N LEU A 307 -0.17 6.27 11.79
CA LEU A 307 -1.15 5.49 12.57
C LEU A 307 -0.88 3.98 12.51
N LEU A 308 -0.50 3.48 11.34
CA LEU A 308 -0.11 2.08 11.16
C LEU A 308 1.12 1.73 12.01
N VAL A 309 2.19 2.52 11.92
CA VAL A 309 3.40 2.34 12.72
C VAL A 309 3.09 2.48 14.20
N ARG A 310 2.31 3.49 14.60
CA ARG A 310 1.96 3.78 15.99
C ARG A 310 1.28 2.58 16.65
N GLN A 311 0.27 1.98 16.01
CA GLN A 311 -0.42 0.84 16.62
C GLN A 311 0.41 -0.44 16.59
N ARG A 312 1.20 -0.68 15.55
CA ARG A 312 2.13 -1.81 15.54
C ARG A 312 3.25 -1.64 16.56
N MET A 313 3.62 -0.40 16.91
CA MET A 313 4.53 -0.09 18.01
C MET A 313 3.93 -0.46 19.38
N GLU A 314 2.63 -0.23 19.59
CA GLU A 314 1.91 -0.67 20.80
C GLU A 314 1.80 -2.18 20.94
N ARG A 315 2.06 -2.91 19.85
CA ARG A 315 2.05 -4.37 19.75
C ARG A 315 3.46 -4.93 19.49
N SER A 316 4.52 -4.20 19.82
CA SER A 316 5.89 -4.56 19.48
C SER A 316 6.34 -5.90 20.10
N GLU A 317 5.64 -6.41 21.11
CA GLU A 317 5.85 -7.76 21.64
C GLU A 317 5.47 -8.87 20.63
N CYS A 318 4.65 -8.56 19.64
CA CYS A 318 4.42 -9.42 18.48
C CYS A 318 5.55 -9.22 17.46
N GLU A 319 6.30 -10.28 17.18
CA GLU A 319 7.42 -10.27 16.23
C GLU A 319 7.01 -9.71 14.85
N ALA A 320 5.83 -10.08 14.33
CA ALA A 320 5.32 -9.54 13.08
C ALA A 320 5.08 -8.02 13.13
N ALA A 321 4.56 -7.51 14.25
CA ALA A 321 4.35 -6.08 14.44
C ALA A 321 5.70 -5.34 14.51
N TRP A 322 6.66 -5.89 15.25
CA TRP A 322 7.99 -5.29 15.37
C TRP A 322 8.77 -5.28 14.05
N GLU A 323 8.75 -6.38 13.29
CA GLU A 323 9.34 -6.41 11.95
C GLU A 323 8.72 -5.36 11.02
N SER A 324 7.40 -5.19 11.11
CA SER A 324 6.69 -4.15 10.35
C SER A 324 7.13 -2.74 10.75
N VAL A 325 7.26 -2.48 12.05
CA VAL A 325 7.71 -1.18 12.59
C VAL A 325 9.13 -0.86 12.14
N LYS A 326 10.04 -1.84 12.14
CA LYS A 326 11.44 -1.65 11.67
C LYS A 326 11.53 -1.26 10.19
N ILE A 327 10.57 -1.68 9.37
CA ILE A 327 10.52 -1.36 7.93
C ILE A 327 9.76 -0.06 7.68
N LEU A 328 8.56 0.08 8.27
CA LEU A 328 7.66 1.20 8.00
C LEU A 328 8.00 2.45 8.82
N GLY A 329 8.54 2.32 10.02
CA GLY A 329 8.92 3.46 10.86
C GLY A 329 9.93 4.39 10.18
N PRO A 330 11.06 3.88 9.65
CA PRO A 330 12.07 4.71 8.99
C PRO A 330 11.57 5.49 7.77
N ILE A 331 10.47 5.07 7.12
CA ILE A 331 9.93 5.79 5.95
C ILE A 331 9.41 7.18 6.33
N LEU A 332 9.04 7.36 7.60
CA LEU A 332 8.52 8.62 8.14
C LEU A 332 9.64 9.62 8.46
N ASP A 333 10.90 9.18 8.55
CA ASP A 333 12.00 9.95 9.13
C ASP A 333 12.27 11.28 8.42
N ARG A 334 12.19 11.28 7.08
CA ARG A 334 12.34 12.48 6.24
C ARG A 334 11.37 13.57 6.67
N GLU A 335 10.08 13.24 6.67
CA GLU A 335 9.04 14.19 6.99
C GLU A 335 9.05 14.53 8.48
N ALA A 336 9.29 13.52 9.33
CA ALA A 336 9.41 13.72 10.76
C ALA A 336 10.48 14.76 11.10
N THR A 337 11.67 14.63 10.51
CA THR A 337 12.77 15.57 10.71
C THR A 337 12.44 16.96 10.20
N ALA A 338 11.72 17.06 9.07
CA ALA A 338 11.29 18.34 8.50
C ALA A 338 10.27 19.07 9.39
N ARG A 339 9.35 18.33 10.03
CA ARG A 339 8.31 18.90 10.92
C ARG A 339 8.81 19.20 12.32
N ASP A 340 9.50 18.25 12.93
CA ASP A 340 9.97 18.32 14.30
C ASP A 340 11.20 17.43 14.49
N ALA A 341 12.38 18.03 14.30
CA ALA A 341 13.65 17.32 14.43
C ALA A 341 13.89 16.71 15.82
N ALA A 342 13.30 17.26 16.88
CA ALA A 342 13.48 16.76 18.25
C ALA A 342 12.69 15.47 18.47
N ASN A 343 11.39 15.49 18.14
CA ASN A 343 10.57 14.28 18.21
C ASN A 343 11.00 13.22 17.19
N ALA A 344 11.47 13.64 16.00
CA ALA A 344 12.04 12.71 15.03
C ALA A 344 13.28 11.98 15.56
N ALA A 345 14.14 12.68 16.31
CA ALA A 345 15.30 12.05 16.95
C ALA A 345 14.90 11.02 18.00
N ILE A 346 13.85 11.27 18.79
CA ILE A 346 13.28 10.30 19.72
C ILE A 346 12.80 9.07 18.97
N LEU A 347 11.92 9.26 17.97
CA LEU A 347 11.39 8.15 17.18
C LEU A 347 12.51 7.33 16.53
N ARG A 348 13.51 7.98 15.93
CA ARG A 348 14.66 7.30 15.31
C ARG A 348 15.47 6.49 16.32
N ALA A 349 15.70 7.02 17.52
CA ALA A 349 16.44 6.30 18.56
C ALA A 349 15.69 5.02 18.99
N GLU A 350 14.37 5.11 19.12
CA GLU A 350 13.52 3.96 19.45
C GLU A 350 13.49 2.90 18.34
N LEU A 351 13.39 3.32 17.08
CA LEU A 351 13.40 2.42 15.91
C LEU A 351 14.76 1.73 15.68
N GLN A 352 15.86 2.25 16.24
CA GLN A 352 17.20 1.67 16.13
C GLN A 352 17.51 0.61 17.19
N LYS A 353 16.61 0.39 18.15
CA LYS A 353 16.79 -0.63 19.18
C LYS A 353 16.76 -2.03 18.55
N ALA A 354 17.59 -2.92 19.06
CA ALA A 354 17.74 -4.27 18.52
C ALA A 354 16.53 -5.16 18.84
N SER A 355 15.98 -4.99 20.06
CA SER A 355 14.84 -5.75 20.57
C SER A 355 13.65 -4.83 20.83
N ALA A 356 12.44 -5.36 20.64
CA ALA A 356 11.20 -4.68 21.01
C ALA A 356 11.10 -4.45 22.53
N GLU A 357 11.70 -5.32 23.35
CA GLU A 357 11.71 -5.20 24.81
C GLU A 357 12.43 -3.95 25.32
N ASP A 358 13.38 -3.44 24.53
CA ASP A 358 14.15 -2.25 24.89
C ASP A 358 13.40 -0.97 24.54
N VAL A 359 12.33 -1.04 23.72
CA VAL A 359 11.63 0.13 23.16
C VAL A 359 10.77 0.81 24.21
N ASP A 360 10.93 2.13 24.33
CA ASP A 360 10.00 2.98 25.06
C ASP A 360 8.82 3.28 24.14
N VAL A 361 7.84 2.39 24.16
CA VAL A 361 6.62 2.48 23.34
C VAL A 361 5.88 3.80 23.58
N ALA A 362 5.88 4.31 24.82
CA ALA A 362 5.20 5.57 25.15
C ALA A 362 5.92 6.78 24.54
N ALA A 363 7.25 6.81 24.60
CA ALA A 363 8.04 7.85 23.94
C ALA A 363 7.90 7.81 22.41
N ALA A 364 7.97 6.62 21.80
CA ALA A 364 7.85 6.47 20.35
C ALA A 364 6.46 6.88 19.82
N THR A 365 5.40 6.41 20.48
CA THR A 365 4.01 6.75 20.09
C THR A 365 3.69 8.21 20.36
N GLY A 366 4.17 8.77 21.48
CA GLY A 366 4.07 10.20 21.78
C GLY A 366 4.77 11.07 20.74
N ALA A 367 5.96 10.66 20.27
CA ALA A 367 6.66 11.34 19.18
C ALA A 367 5.87 11.29 17.87
N LEU A 368 5.34 10.11 17.49
CA LEU A 368 4.51 9.96 16.29
C LEU A 368 3.28 10.87 16.31
N ASP A 369 2.58 10.93 17.45
CA ASP A 369 1.38 11.76 17.61
C ASP A 369 1.70 13.26 17.57
N ALA A 370 2.87 13.68 18.08
CA ALA A 370 3.33 15.06 18.01
C ALA A 370 3.72 15.48 16.58
N ILE A 371 4.41 14.60 15.83
CA ILE A 371 4.93 14.89 14.48
C ILE A 371 3.82 14.86 13.42
N PHE A 372 2.93 13.86 13.52
CA PHE A 372 1.90 13.59 12.54
C PHE A 372 0.53 13.78 13.18
N PRO A 373 0.14 15.01 13.56
CA PRO A 373 -1.20 15.26 14.05
C PRO A 373 -2.22 14.93 12.97
N CYS A 374 -3.49 14.86 13.35
CA CYS A 374 -4.52 14.74 12.33
C CYS A 374 -4.50 16.00 11.43
N PRO A 375 -4.46 15.82 10.08
CA PRO A 375 -4.30 16.92 9.14
C PRO A 375 -5.59 17.68 8.84
#